data_AF-A0A7K9Y0V7-F1
#
_entry.id   AF-A0A7K9Y0V7-F1
#
_cell.length_a   1.000
_cell.length_b   1.000
_cell.length_c   1.000
_cell.angle_alpha   90.00
_cell.angle_beta   90.00
_cell.angle_gamma   90.00
#
_symmetry.space_group_name_H-M   'P 1'
#
loop_
_entity.id
_entity.type
_entity.pdbx_description
1 polymer ?
#
loop_
_entity_poly.entity_id
_entity_poly.type
_entity_poly.pdbx_seq_one_letter_code
_entity_poly.pdbx_strand_id
1 'polypeptide(L)' 'QHHVAVGFRLLHEDGCDIFQNLSTAQRRRLRAIVTDVVLATDMAKHAALLSDLRAVVDSRQRSSTGALQLNSDSARI' A
#
# COMPACT_ATOMS: atom_id res chain seq x y z
N GLN A 1 -10.42 -6.78 7.02
CA GLN A 1 -10.68 -7.66 5.85
C GLN A 1 -12.02 -7.38 5.17
N HIS A 2 -13.12 -7.11 5.92
CA HIS A 2 -14.44 -6.81 5.32
C HIS A 2 -14.43 -5.62 4.33
N HIS A 3 -13.81 -4.49 4.70
CA HIS A 3 -13.77 -3.29 3.84
C HIS A 3 -13.12 -3.54 2.46
N VAL A 4 -12.01 -4.29 2.44
CA VAL A 4 -11.28 -4.63 1.20
C VAL A 4 -12.15 -5.52 0.31
N ALA A 5 -12.80 -6.53 0.89
CA ALA A 5 -13.66 -7.44 0.15
C ALA A 5 -14.88 -6.73 -0.46
N VAL A 6 -15.52 -5.85 0.31
CA VAL A 6 -16.65 -5.03 -0.16
C VAL A 6 -16.20 -4.10 -1.29
N GLY A 7 -15.08 -3.39 -1.12
CA GLY A 7 -14.56 -2.48 -2.15
C GLY A 7 -14.26 -3.18 -3.47
N PHE A 8 -13.60 -4.35 -3.44
CA PHE A 8 -13.34 -5.10 -4.67
C PHE A 8 -14.59 -5.71 -5.30
N ARG A 9 -15.61 -6.04 -4.51
CA ARG A 9 -16.89 -6.54 -5.03
C ARG A 9 -17.63 -5.46 -5.82
N LEU A 10 -17.65 -4.21 -5.34
CA LEU A 10 -18.30 -3.10 -6.05
C LEU A 10 -17.72 -2.86 -7.44
N LEU A 11 -16.42 -3.12 -7.64
CA LEU A 11 -15.77 -3.00 -8.96
C LEU A 11 -16.26 -4.02 -9.99
N HIS A 12 -16.99 -5.06 -9.57
CA HIS A 12 -17.60 -6.04 -10.47
C HIS A 12 -19.05 -5.68 -10.85
N GLU A 13 -19.60 -4.58 -10.32
CA GLU A 13 -20.92 -4.08 -10.71
C GLU A 13 -20.83 -3.38 -12.08
N ASP A 14 -21.94 -3.38 -12.82
CA ASP A 14 -22.01 -2.84 -14.17
C ASP A 14 -21.62 -1.35 -14.20
N GLY A 15 -20.60 -1.02 -14.98
CA GLY A 15 -20.09 0.35 -15.11
C GLY A 15 -19.21 0.83 -13.96
N CYS A 16 -18.91 -0.01 -12.97
CA CYS A 16 -18.14 0.38 -11.78
C CYS A 16 -16.65 0.03 -11.82
N ASP A 17 -16.17 -0.66 -12.87
CA ASP A 17 -14.75 -1.01 -13.00
C ASP A 17 -13.90 0.19 -13.44
N ILE A 18 -13.51 1.02 -12.47
CA ILE A 18 -12.59 2.15 -12.69
C ILE A 18 -11.16 1.69 -13.08
N PHE A 19 -10.86 0.40 -12.96
CA PHE A 19 -9.57 -0.18 -13.31
C PHE A 19 -9.62 -0.96 -14.63
N GLN A 20 -10.70 -0.82 -15.41
CA GLN A 20 -10.91 -1.51 -16.70
C GLN A 20 -9.71 -1.47 -17.65
N ASN A 21 -9.03 -0.32 -17.70
CA ASN A 21 -7.91 -0.07 -18.62
C ASN A 21 -6.53 -0.53 -18.10
N LEU A 22 -6.47 -1.14 -16.90
CA LEU A 22 -5.22 -1.66 -16.35
C LEU A 22 -4.94 -3.06 -16.87
N SER A 23 -3.68 -3.34 -17.19
CA SER A 23 -3.20 -4.69 -17.48
C SER A 23 -3.40 -5.61 -16.26
N THR A 24 -3.46 -6.92 -16.51
CA THR A 24 -3.58 -7.93 -15.45
C THR A 24 -2.46 -7.82 -14.40
N ALA A 25 -1.24 -7.49 -14.83
CA ALA A 25 -0.11 -7.28 -13.92
C ALA A 25 -0.31 -6.06 -13.02
N GLN A 26 -0.77 -4.93 -13.58
CA GLN A 26 -1.07 -3.72 -12.82
C GLN A 26 -2.21 -3.95 -11.82
N ARG A 27 -3.26 -4.69 -12.21
CA ARG A 27 -4.37 -5.04 -11.31
C ARG A 27 -3.92 -5.91 -10.14
N ARG A 28 -3.06 -6.90 -10.39
CA ARG A 28 -2.47 -7.73 -9.31
C ARG A 28 -1.66 -6.88 -8.33
N ARG A 29 -0.83 -5.97 -8.84
CA ARG A 29 -0.02 -5.06 -8.00
C ARG A 29 -0.90 -4.10 -7.21
N LEU A 30 -1.89 -3.49 -7.84
CA LEU A 30 -2.85 -2.59 -7.19
C LEU A 30 -3.60 -3.32 -6.08
N ARG A 31 -4.06 -4.54 -6.33
CA ARG A 31 -4.78 -5.34 -5.32
C ARG A 31 -3.92 -5.63 -4.09
N ALA A 32 -2.64 -5.95 -4.28
CA ALA A 32 -1.71 -6.16 -3.17
C ALA A 32 -1.56 -4.87 -2.35
N ILE A 33 -1.21 -3.76 -2.99
CA ILE A 33 -1.00 -2.46 -2.32
C ILE A 33 -2.25 -2.01 -1.55
N VAL A 34 -3.42 -2.01 -2.19
CA VAL A 34 -4.68 -1.58 -1.55
C VAL A 34 -5.00 -2.47 -0.34
N THR A 35 -4.75 -3.77 -0.44
CA THR A 35 -4.96 -4.69 0.68
C THR A 35 -4.04 -4.36 1.84
N ASP A 36 -2.75 -4.14 1.58
CA ASP A 36 -1.75 -3.84 2.61
C ASP A 36 -2.07 -2.51 3.31
N VAL A 37 -2.35 -1.44 2.54
CA VAL A 37 -2.67 -0.12 3.09
C VAL A 37 -3.95 -0.13 3.92
N VAL A 38 -5.02 -0.79 3.44
CA VAL A 38 -6.28 -0.86 4.20
C VAL A 38 -6.15 -1.76 5.43
N LEU A 39 -5.34 -2.82 5.38
CA LEU A 39 -5.08 -3.66 6.57
C LEU A 39 -4.12 -3.00 7.57
N ALA A 40 -3.37 -1.98 7.16
CA ALA A 40 -2.50 -1.18 8.02
C ALA A 40 -3.26 -0.11 8.83
N THR A 41 -4.52 0.21 8.47
CA THR A 41 -5.37 1.10 9.27
C THR A 41 -5.95 0.42 10.52
N ASP A 42 -5.77 -0.90 10.65
CA ASP A 42 -6.11 -1.63 11.86
C ASP A 42 -5.24 -1.15 13.03
N MET A 43 -5.88 -0.59 14.05
CA MET A 43 -5.20 -0.04 15.23
C MET A 43 -4.43 -1.08 16.03
N ALA A 44 -4.78 -2.37 15.91
CA ALA A 44 -3.99 -3.44 16.51
C ALA A 44 -2.55 -3.52 15.95
N LYS A 45 -2.31 -3.00 14.75
CA LYS A 45 -1.00 -2.98 14.08
C LYS A 45 -0.27 -1.66 14.20
N HIS A 46 -0.93 -0.62 14.72
CA HIS A 46 -0.41 0.74 14.76
C HIS A 46 0.97 0.84 15.45
N ALA A 47 1.11 0.20 16.61
CA ALA A 47 2.36 0.23 17.38
C ALA A 47 3.54 -0.42 16.64
N ALA A 48 3.29 -1.52 15.92
CA ALA A 48 4.30 -2.19 15.11
C ALA A 48 4.74 -1.30 13.93
N LEU A 49 3.77 -0.74 13.19
CA LEU A 49 4.04 0.17 12.06
C LEU A 49 4.81 1.41 12.49
N LEU A 50 4.52 1.96 13.68
CA LEU A 50 5.26 3.10 14.21
C LEU A 50 6.72 2.75 14.55
N SER A 51 6.96 1.54 15.06
CA SER A 51 8.31 1.02 15.32
C SER A 51 9.11 0.85 14.03
N ASP A 52 8.50 0.27 13.01
CA ASP A 52 9.14 0.07 11.70
C ASP A 52 9.47 1.42 11.05
N LEU A 53 8.55 2.39 11.13
CA LEU A 53 8.78 3.75 10.63
C LEU A 53 9.97 4.42 11.34
N ARG A 54 10.08 4.27 12.67
CA ARG A 54 11.23 4.79 13.44
C ARG A 54 12.53 4.18 12.97
N ALA A 55 12.60 2.85 12.83
CA ALA A 55 13.79 2.16 12.35
C ALA A 55 14.19 2.62 10.93
N VAL A 56 13.22 2.84 10.04
CA VAL A 56 13.45 3.39 8.70
C VAL A 56 13.96 4.83 8.77
N VAL A 57 13.52 5.64 9.72
CA VAL A 57 14.01 7.02 9.90
C VAL A 57 15.44 7.03 10.45
N ASP A 58 15.73 6.17 11.42
CA ASP A 58 17.02 6.12 12.10
C ASP A 58 18.14 5.56 11.22
N SER A 59 17.80 4.68 10.26
CA SER A 59 18.75 4.07 9.32
C SER A 59 19.04 4.91 8.06
N ARG A 60 18.52 6.15 7.95
CA ARG A 60 18.54 6.92 6.69
C ARG A 60 19.92 7.45 6.28
N GLN A 61 20.32 7.06 5.07
CA GLN A 61 21.13 7.92 4.19
C GLN A 61 20.21 8.90 3.45
N ARG A 62 20.40 10.20 3.67
CA ARG A 62 19.70 11.23 2.90
C ARG A 62 20.35 11.36 1.53
N SER A 63 19.54 11.43 0.47
CA SER A 63 20.02 11.88 -0.83
C SER A 63 20.61 13.30 -0.70
N SER A 64 21.61 13.63 -1.53
CA SER A 64 22.17 14.99 -1.63
C SER A 64 21.12 16.05 -1.97
N THR A 65 19.98 15.64 -2.54
CA THR A 65 18.83 16.48 -2.88
C THR A 65 17.82 16.66 -1.73
N GLY A 66 18.06 16.08 -0.55
CA GLY A 66 17.11 16.05 0.56
C GLY A 66 15.96 15.04 0.40
N ALA A 67 15.89 14.35 -0.75
CA ALA A 67 14.90 13.31 -1.01
C ALA A 67 15.21 12.00 -0.26
N LEU A 68 14.15 11.27 0.10
CA LEU A 68 14.25 9.94 0.68
C LEU A 68 14.47 8.89 -0.40
N GLN A 69 15.55 8.12 -0.27
CA GLN A 69 15.80 6.98 -1.17
C GLN A 69 15.15 5.73 -0.61
N LEU A 70 14.09 5.26 -1.26
CA LEU A 70 13.41 4.00 -0.98
C LEU A 70 13.74 3.02 -2.10
N ASN A 71 14.60 2.05 -1.81
CA ASN A 71 15.23 1.15 -2.78
C ASN A 71 14.43 -0.14 -3.07
N SER A 72 13.41 -0.45 -2.27
CA SER A 72 12.62 -1.68 -2.40
C SER A 72 11.12 -1.39 -2.32
N ASP A 73 10.30 -2.26 -2.94
CA ASP A 73 8.83 -2.16 -2.85
C ASP A 73 8.36 -2.30 -1.38
N SER A 74 9.05 -3.09 -0.56
CA SER A 74 8.77 -3.22 0.87
C SER A 74 9.09 -1.96 1.68
N ALA A 75 10.04 -1.12 1.23
CA ALA A 75 10.30 0.18 1.86
C ALA A 75 9.33 1.27 1.39
N ARG A 76 8.56 1.00 0.32
CA ARG A 76 7.59 1.94 -0.28
C ARG A 76 6.16 1.73 0.22
N ILE A 77 5.84 0.53 0.69
CA ILE A 77 4.57 0.15 1.33
C ILE A 77 4.73 0.32 2.84
#